data_AF-A0A1I7MJQ8-F1
#
_entry.id   AF-A0A1I7MJQ8-F1
#
_cell.length_a   1.000
_cell.length_b   1.000
_cell.length_c   1.000
_cell.angle_alpha   90.00
_cell.angle_beta   90.00
_cell.angle_gamma   90.00
#
_symmetry.space_group_name_H-M   'P 1'
#
loop_
_entity.id
_entity.type
_entity.pdbx_description
1 polymer ?
#
loop_
_entity_poly.entity_id
_entity_poly.type
_entity_poly.pdbx_seq_one_letter_code
_entity_poly.pdbx_strand_id
1 'polypeptide(L)'
;MNTEDRLLTCLWFPGEQAEAAATHYVDTFAPFRRDTALGTVTRAPLDLVDRDGEFRAEIRREGDDVHVEQGRVLMVEFTLDGRPFIAMDDNRSGRTFTDATSFQVICEDQAEVDHFWDRLTAGGEEVMCGWLKDRFGVSWQVVPRLLMKLMSGADREAAGRVQRQMMSMVKLDLAPLEAAARG
;
A
#
# COMPACT_ATOMS: atom_id res chain seq x y z
N MET A 1 -14.49 12.52 2.18
CA MET A 1 -14.86 11.46 1.22
C MET A 1 -15.83 11.98 0.15
N ASN A 2 -15.55 11.75 -1.15
CA ASN A 2 -16.53 12.04 -2.20
C ASN A 2 -17.67 11.01 -2.08
N THR A 3 -18.90 11.48 -1.93
CA THR A 3 -20.08 10.59 -1.78
C THR A 3 -20.45 9.85 -3.06
N GLU A 4 -19.74 10.11 -4.17
CA GLU A 4 -19.87 9.38 -5.43
C GLU A 4 -19.02 8.09 -5.47
N ASP A 5 -18.05 7.92 -4.57
CA ASP A 5 -17.21 6.71 -4.53
C ASP A 5 -18.02 5.52 -4.02
N ARG A 6 -18.30 4.56 -4.92
CA ARG A 6 -19.14 3.39 -4.64
C ARG A 6 -18.37 2.15 -4.20
N LEU A 7 -17.04 2.18 -4.28
CA LEU A 7 -16.15 1.11 -3.87
C LEU A 7 -14.85 1.71 -3.33
N LEU A 8 -14.52 1.42 -2.07
CA LEU A 8 -13.34 1.94 -1.40
C LEU A 8 -12.39 0.80 -1.03
N THR A 9 -11.09 1.05 -1.19
CA THR A 9 -10.07 0.15 -0.64
C THR A 9 -9.88 0.45 0.83
N CYS A 10 -10.18 -0.53 1.68
CA CYS A 10 -10.00 -0.44 3.13
C CYS A 10 -8.83 -1.31 3.57
N LEU A 11 -7.87 -0.72 4.28
CA LEU A 11 -6.69 -1.37 4.81
C LEU A 11 -6.80 -1.49 6.33
N TRP A 12 -6.54 -2.68 6.84
CA TRP A 12 -6.57 -2.99 8.26
C TRP A 12 -5.15 -3.27 8.71
N PHE A 13 -4.59 -2.35 9.49
CA PHE A 13 -3.22 -2.41 9.97
C PHE A 13 -3.16 -3.16 11.30
N PRO A 14 -2.17 -4.05 11.51
CA PRO A 14 -1.98 -4.67 12.81
C PRO A 14 -1.53 -3.62 13.83
N GLY A 15 -2.12 -3.63 15.03
CA GLY A 15 -1.74 -2.69 16.09
C GLY A 15 -2.25 -1.27 15.84
N GLU A 16 -1.41 -0.26 16.07
CA GLU A 16 -1.79 1.17 16.03
C GLU A 16 -0.93 1.92 15.00
N GLN A 17 -1.19 1.66 13.72
CA GLN A 17 -0.30 2.09 12.63
C GLN A 17 -1.04 2.80 11.50
N ALA A 18 -2.38 2.77 11.47
CA ALA A 18 -3.18 3.28 10.34
C ALA A 18 -2.86 4.73 9.95
N GLU A 19 -2.79 5.64 10.93
CA GLU A 19 -2.51 7.06 10.67
C GLU A 19 -1.07 7.31 10.23
N ALA A 20 -0.12 6.61 10.85
CA ALA A 20 1.30 6.70 10.48
C ALA A 20 1.55 6.15 9.06
N ALA A 21 0.84 5.07 8.69
CA ALA A 21 0.89 4.49 7.35
C ALA A 21 0.29 5.44 6.31
N ALA A 22 -0.93 5.92 6.53
CA ALA A 22 -1.59 6.87 5.63
C ALA A 22 -0.74 8.14 5.39
N THR A 23 -0.20 8.72 6.47
CA THR A 23 0.69 9.89 6.38
C THR A 23 1.94 9.58 5.56
N HIS A 24 2.58 8.44 5.82
CA HIS A 24 3.77 8.03 5.08
C HIS A 24 3.51 7.82 3.60
N TYR A 25 2.38 7.22 3.23
CA TYR A 25 2.01 7.01 1.84
C TYR A 25 1.72 8.33 1.13
N VAL A 26 0.97 9.23 1.77
CA VAL A 26 0.71 10.57 1.25
C VAL A 26 2.02 11.32 1.00
N ASP A 27 2.92 11.34 1.98
CA ASP A 27 4.24 11.99 1.84
C ASP A 27 5.10 11.35 0.74
N THR A 28 4.97 10.04 0.55
CA THR A 28 5.72 9.31 -0.48
C THR A 28 5.18 9.61 -1.89
N PHE A 29 3.86 9.79 -2.05
CA PHE A 29 3.24 10.06 -3.34
C PHE A 29 3.24 11.54 -3.73
N ALA A 30 3.14 12.46 -2.76
CA ALA A 30 2.97 13.89 -2.99
C ALA A 30 4.00 14.53 -3.95
N PRO A 31 5.29 14.13 -3.98
CA PRO A 31 6.27 14.72 -4.92
C PRO A 31 5.95 14.44 -6.40
N PHE A 32 5.26 13.33 -6.70
CA PHE A 32 5.03 12.86 -8.08
C PHE A 32 3.55 12.82 -8.48
N ARG A 33 2.63 12.78 -7.51
CA ARG A 33 1.19 12.58 -7.74
C ARG A 33 0.40 13.68 -7.05
N ARG A 34 -0.03 14.68 -7.82
CA ARG A 34 -0.69 15.90 -7.31
C ARG A 34 -2.03 15.63 -6.62
N ASP A 35 -2.74 14.61 -7.05
CA ASP A 35 -4.01 14.19 -6.44
C ASP A 35 -3.75 13.22 -5.29
N THR A 36 -2.97 13.67 -4.32
CA THR A 36 -2.58 12.90 -3.13
C THR A 36 -2.80 13.77 -1.91
N ALA A 37 -3.56 13.26 -0.94
CA ALA A 37 -3.88 14.02 0.25
C ALA A 37 -4.23 13.12 1.42
N LEU A 38 -3.91 13.57 2.62
CA LEU A 38 -4.51 13.04 3.84
C LEU A 38 -5.92 13.67 3.99
N GLY A 39 -6.90 12.82 4.27
CA GLY A 39 -8.27 13.23 4.54
C GLY A 39 -8.55 13.31 6.04
N THR A 40 -9.81 13.05 6.41
CA THR A 40 -10.26 13.08 7.80
C THR A 40 -9.64 11.92 8.59
N VAL A 41 -9.11 12.23 9.78
CA VAL A 41 -8.79 11.24 10.82
C VAL A 41 -9.92 11.24 11.84
N THR A 42 -10.69 10.16 11.88
CA THR A 42 -11.76 9.97 12.86
C THR A 42 -11.19 9.25 14.08
N ARG A 43 -11.43 9.82 15.26
CA ARG A 43 -11.00 9.26 16.55
C ARG A 43 -12.18 8.82 17.39
N ALA A 44 -11.96 7.87 18.29
CA ALA A 44 -12.96 7.43 19.25
C ALA A 44 -13.37 8.62 20.14
N PRO A 45 -14.66 9.01 20.13
CA PRO A 45 -15.10 10.19 20.88
C PRO A 45 -15.18 9.95 22.39
N LEU A 46 -15.22 8.67 22.80
CA LEU A 46 -15.35 8.18 24.16
C LEU A 46 -14.77 6.77 24.25
N ASP A 47 -14.47 6.32 25.47
CA ASP A 47 -14.04 4.95 25.73
C ASP A 47 -15.18 3.98 25.37
N LEU A 48 -14.94 3.09 24.41
CA LEU A 48 -15.84 1.99 24.09
C LEU A 48 -15.33 0.75 24.83
N VAL A 49 -16.07 0.34 25.86
CA VAL A 49 -15.80 -0.81 26.73
C VAL A 49 -16.89 -1.90 26.52
N ASP A 50 -17.04 -2.95 27.37
CA ASP A 50 -18.05 -4.06 27.29
C ASP A 50 -19.05 -4.20 28.53
N ARG A 51 -20.41 -4.53 28.50
CA ARG A 51 -21.68 -4.10 29.30
C ARG A 51 -21.68 -4.29 30.80
N ASP A 52 -20.51 -4.55 31.28
CA ASP A 52 -19.89 -3.86 32.41
C ASP A 52 -19.19 -2.54 31.91
N GLY A 53 -19.68 -1.94 30.80
CA GLY A 53 -18.92 -1.14 29.81
C GLY A 53 -19.36 -1.12 28.28
N GLU A 54 -20.35 -1.88 27.74
CA GLU A 54 -20.56 -2.27 26.29
C GLU A 54 -21.12 -1.24 25.36
N PHE A 55 -20.53 -1.27 24.16
CA PHE A 55 -21.21 -1.14 22.87
C PHE A 55 -21.67 -2.48 22.28
N ARG A 56 -22.92 -2.58 21.76
CA ARG A 56 -23.44 -3.79 21.10
C ARG A 56 -23.58 -3.61 19.59
N ALA A 57 -22.76 -4.32 18.83
CA ALA A 57 -23.04 -4.69 17.44
C ALA A 57 -23.48 -6.16 17.44
N GLU A 58 -24.71 -6.42 16.97
CA GLU A 58 -25.29 -7.75 16.88
C GLU A 58 -24.56 -8.56 15.80
N ILE A 59 -23.42 -9.19 16.17
CA ILE A 59 -22.77 -10.40 15.62
C ILE A 59 -21.45 -10.50 16.44
N ARG A 60 -21.38 -11.36 17.45
CA ARG A 60 -20.15 -11.61 18.23
C ARG A 60 -19.87 -13.11 18.38
N ARG A 61 -18.59 -13.49 18.40
CA ARG A 61 -18.11 -14.79 18.91
C ARG A 61 -17.81 -14.62 20.41
N GLU A 62 -17.99 -15.69 21.18
CA GLU A 62 -17.73 -15.70 22.62
C GLU A 62 -16.23 -15.47 22.91
N GLY A 63 -15.89 -14.54 23.82
CA GLY A 63 -14.51 -14.15 24.18
C GLY A 63 -13.99 -12.83 23.57
N ASP A 64 -14.87 -12.04 22.95
CA ASP A 64 -14.50 -10.79 22.27
C ASP A 64 -14.63 -9.54 23.17
N ASP A 65 -13.71 -9.30 24.10
CA ASP A 65 -13.64 -8.03 24.85
C ASP A 65 -13.21 -6.89 23.91
N VAL A 66 -14.00 -5.81 23.84
CA VAL A 66 -13.70 -4.60 23.07
C VAL A 66 -13.25 -3.50 24.04
N HIS A 67 -11.99 -3.09 23.92
CA HIS A 67 -11.46 -1.92 24.60
C HIS A 67 -10.88 -0.96 23.57
N VAL A 68 -11.58 0.14 23.32
CA VAL A 68 -11.09 1.25 22.49
C VAL A 68 -11.12 2.51 23.34
N GLU A 69 -9.94 3.02 23.66
CA GLU A 69 -9.78 4.25 24.43
C GLU A 69 -10.18 5.48 23.61
N GLN A 70 -10.66 6.51 24.29
CA GLN A 70 -10.93 7.82 23.71
C GLN A 70 -9.68 8.36 23.03
N GLY A 71 -9.85 8.95 21.84
CA GLY A 71 -8.76 9.51 21.05
C GLY A 71 -8.01 8.50 20.16
N ARG A 72 -8.28 7.19 20.29
CA ARG A 72 -7.75 6.19 19.36
C ARG A 72 -8.23 6.44 17.94
N VAL A 73 -7.38 6.16 16.96
CA VAL A 73 -7.75 6.19 15.54
C VAL A 73 -8.83 5.13 15.30
N LEU A 74 -9.98 5.55 14.76
CA LEU A 74 -11.00 4.64 14.27
C LEU A 74 -10.88 4.45 12.75
N MET A 75 -10.61 5.53 12.04
CA MET A 75 -10.59 5.56 10.59
C MET A 75 -9.73 6.72 10.11
N VAL A 76 -8.94 6.48 9.08
CA VAL A 76 -8.17 7.51 8.38
C VAL A 76 -8.54 7.47 6.91
N GLU A 77 -9.08 8.57 6.40
CA GLU A 77 -9.25 8.78 4.97
C GLU A 77 -7.94 9.27 4.36
N PHE A 78 -7.55 8.76 3.21
CA PHE A 78 -6.46 9.31 2.41
C PHE A 78 -6.67 9.02 0.93
N THR A 79 -5.96 9.75 0.08
CA THR A 79 -6.02 9.60 -1.38
C THR A 79 -4.60 9.50 -1.91
N LEU A 80 -4.36 8.51 -2.77
CA LEU A 80 -3.09 8.34 -3.49
C LEU A 80 -3.40 8.36 -4.98
N ASP A 81 -2.82 9.31 -5.71
CA ASP A 81 -2.99 9.43 -7.17
C ASP A 81 -4.46 9.37 -7.63
N GLY A 82 -5.31 10.13 -6.95
CA GLY A 82 -6.75 10.23 -7.20
C GLY A 82 -7.58 9.02 -6.77
N ARG A 83 -6.97 8.05 -6.10
CA ARG A 83 -7.67 6.86 -5.59
C ARG A 83 -7.91 6.98 -4.09
N PRO A 84 -9.17 6.89 -3.63
CA PRO A 84 -9.51 6.99 -2.22
C PRO A 84 -9.23 5.68 -1.47
N PHE A 85 -8.72 5.81 -0.26
CA PHE A 85 -8.44 4.73 0.66
C PHE A 85 -8.97 5.05 2.05
N ILE A 86 -9.29 3.98 2.78
CA ILE A 86 -9.53 3.99 4.22
C ILE A 86 -8.45 3.15 4.90
N ALA A 87 -7.87 3.65 5.98
CA ALA A 87 -7.04 2.88 6.90
C ALA A 87 -7.71 2.78 8.27
N MET A 88 -7.62 1.59 8.87
CA MET A 88 -8.13 1.28 10.21
C MET A 88 -7.11 0.42 10.94
N ASP A 89 -7.19 0.40 12.25
CA ASP A 89 -6.37 -0.43 13.13
C ASP A 89 -7.12 -1.71 13.52
N ASP A 90 -6.43 -2.86 13.44
CA ASP A 90 -6.88 -4.17 13.90
C ASP A 90 -5.96 -4.65 15.03
N ASN A 91 -6.42 -4.44 16.26
CA ASN A 91 -5.70 -4.82 17.47
C ASN A 91 -6.07 -6.22 17.99
N ARG A 92 -6.95 -6.97 17.32
CA ARG A 92 -7.57 -8.18 17.91
C ARG A 92 -7.37 -9.43 17.09
N SER A 93 -7.41 -9.33 15.77
CA SER A 93 -7.46 -10.54 14.96
C SER A 93 -6.12 -11.23 14.74
N GLY A 94 -5.01 -10.52 15.00
CA GLY A 94 -3.67 -10.97 14.63
C GLY A 94 -3.46 -11.10 13.12
N ARG A 95 -4.41 -10.63 12.28
CA ARG A 95 -4.28 -10.66 10.83
C ARG A 95 -3.21 -9.68 10.39
N THR A 96 -2.44 -10.11 9.42
CA THR A 96 -1.43 -9.31 8.75
C THR A 96 -1.72 -9.28 7.25
N PHE A 97 -1.14 -8.32 6.56
CA PHE A 97 -1.17 -8.29 5.10
C PHE A 97 -0.48 -9.53 4.51
N THR A 98 -0.95 -9.94 3.34
CA THR A 98 -0.37 -11.03 2.56
C THR A 98 -0.14 -10.57 1.14
N ASP A 99 0.70 -11.28 0.40
CA ASP A 99 1.01 -10.96 -0.99
C ASP A 99 -0.18 -11.16 -1.95
N ALA A 100 -1.32 -11.66 -1.46
CA ALA A 100 -2.55 -11.80 -2.23
C ALA A 100 -3.13 -10.46 -2.69
N THR A 101 -2.79 -9.36 -2.03
CA THR A 101 -3.12 -7.99 -2.48
C THR A 101 -1.87 -7.14 -2.41
N SER A 102 -1.58 -6.43 -3.49
CA SER A 102 -0.47 -5.49 -3.56
C SER A 102 -0.88 -4.24 -4.31
N PHE A 103 -0.18 -3.14 -4.03
CA PHE A 103 -0.33 -1.90 -4.76
C PHE A 103 0.80 -1.75 -5.77
N GLN A 104 0.44 -1.59 -7.03
CA GLN A 104 1.40 -1.37 -8.10
C GLN A 104 1.47 0.12 -8.45
N VAL A 105 2.65 0.71 -8.25
CA VAL A 105 2.97 2.08 -8.65
C VAL A 105 3.66 2.03 -9.99
N ILE A 106 3.08 2.70 -10.98
CA ILE A 106 3.68 2.84 -12.30
C ILE A 106 4.57 4.07 -12.30
N CYS A 107 5.86 3.85 -12.59
CA CYS A 107 6.87 4.91 -12.63
C CYS A 107 7.18 5.32 -14.06
N GLU A 108 7.30 6.63 -14.32
CA GLU A 108 7.62 7.13 -15.66
C GLU A 108 9.10 6.97 -16.02
N ASP A 109 9.99 7.13 -15.03
CA ASP A 109 11.44 7.09 -15.21
C ASP A 109 12.16 6.47 -14.00
N GLN A 110 13.49 6.41 -14.06
CA GLN A 110 14.32 5.84 -12.99
C GLN A 110 14.26 6.67 -11.70
N ALA A 111 14.06 7.99 -11.78
CA ALA A 111 14.00 8.85 -10.60
C ALA A 111 12.73 8.55 -9.77
N GLU A 112 11.59 8.33 -10.44
CA GLU A 112 10.39 7.83 -9.77
C GLU A 112 10.61 6.44 -9.17
N VAL A 113 11.23 5.50 -9.92
CA VAL A 113 11.52 4.16 -9.41
C VAL A 113 12.36 4.22 -8.13
N ASP A 114 13.46 4.98 -8.16
CA ASP A 114 14.37 5.11 -7.03
C ASP A 114 13.66 5.74 -5.83
N HIS A 115 12.89 6.82 -6.03
CA HIS A 115 12.15 7.46 -4.95
C HIS A 115 11.13 6.53 -4.29
N PHE A 116 10.26 5.90 -5.07
CA PHE A 116 9.24 5.01 -4.51
C PHE A 116 9.86 3.79 -3.86
N TRP A 117 10.89 3.22 -4.47
CA TRP A 117 11.62 2.08 -3.90
C TRP A 117 12.22 2.45 -2.54
N ASP A 118 13.04 3.50 -2.48
CA ASP A 118 13.78 3.85 -1.28
C ASP A 118 12.82 4.26 -0.14
N ARG A 119 11.72 4.95 -0.46
CA ARG A 119 10.72 5.35 0.54
C ARG A 119 9.93 4.19 1.10
N LEU A 120 9.50 3.26 0.26
CA LEU A 120 8.64 2.15 0.67
C LEU A 120 9.43 1.00 1.30
N THR A 121 10.69 0.78 0.91
CA THR A 121 11.56 -0.22 1.56
C THR A 121 12.17 0.27 2.88
N ALA A 122 12.10 1.56 3.20
CA ALA A 122 12.62 2.10 4.44
C ALA A 122 11.94 1.48 5.68
N GLY A 123 12.68 0.58 6.35
CA GLY A 123 12.19 -0.22 7.48
C GLY A 123 11.32 -1.41 7.09
N GLY A 124 11.23 -1.73 5.79
CA GLY A 124 10.51 -2.87 5.23
C GLY A 124 11.45 -3.97 4.72
N GLU A 125 10.96 -4.74 3.75
CA GLU A 125 11.65 -5.88 3.15
C GLU A 125 11.66 -5.76 1.62
N GLU A 126 12.83 -5.88 1.02
CA GLU A 126 12.97 -6.03 -0.42
C GLU A 126 12.63 -7.46 -0.86
N VAL A 127 11.87 -7.61 -1.94
CA VAL A 127 11.57 -8.92 -2.54
C VAL A 127 12.28 -9.00 -3.90
N MET A 128 11.60 -9.37 -4.98
CA MET A 128 12.20 -9.52 -6.31
C MET A 128 11.32 -8.89 -7.37
N CYS A 129 11.91 -8.59 -8.53
CA CYS A 129 11.17 -8.12 -9.71
C CYS A 129 10.34 -6.85 -9.44
N GLY A 130 10.84 -5.92 -8.64
CA GLY A 130 10.14 -4.70 -8.26
C GLY A 130 9.15 -4.86 -7.10
N TRP A 131 9.05 -6.04 -6.48
CA TRP A 131 8.23 -6.26 -5.29
C TRP A 131 8.97 -5.91 -4.00
N LEU A 132 8.21 -5.40 -3.03
CA LEU A 132 8.67 -5.12 -1.66
C LEU A 132 7.48 -5.25 -0.67
N LYS A 133 7.80 -5.35 0.62
CA LYS A 133 6.85 -5.12 1.72
C LYS A 133 7.30 -3.90 2.50
N ASP A 134 6.41 -2.95 2.76
CA ASP A 134 6.77 -1.79 3.56
C ASP A 134 6.87 -2.11 5.06
N ARG A 135 7.30 -1.13 5.86
CA ARG A 135 7.42 -1.31 7.33
C ARG A 135 6.10 -1.62 8.05
N PHE A 136 4.97 -1.39 7.39
CA PHE A 136 3.63 -1.70 7.91
C PHE A 136 3.12 -3.06 7.43
N GLY A 137 3.88 -3.74 6.57
CA GLY A 137 3.61 -5.06 6.03
C GLY A 137 2.85 -5.08 4.71
N VAL A 138 2.51 -3.91 4.13
CA VAL A 138 1.76 -3.86 2.85
C VAL A 138 2.69 -4.22 1.70
N SER A 139 2.23 -5.10 0.81
CA SER A 139 2.98 -5.49 -0.39
C SER A 139 2.82 -4.44 -1.50
N TRP A 140 3.94 -4.02 -2.08
CA TRP A 140 4.00 -3.04 -3.17
C TRP A 140 4.78 -3.60 -4.37
N GLN A 141 4.47 -3.05 -5.54
CA GLN A 141 5.21 -3.27 -6.78
C GLN A 141 5.59 -1.91 -7.39
N VAL A 142 6.88 -1.61 -7.46
CA VAL A 142 7.39 -0.40 -8.11
C VAL A 142 7.80 -0.78 -9.54
N VAL A 143 6.97 -0.42 -10.52
CA VAL A 143 7.07 -0.94 -11.89
C VAL A 143 7.23 0.21 -12.89
N PRO A 144 8.35 0.28 -13.64
CA PRO A 144 8.49 1.30 -14.66
C PRO A 144 7.57 1.04 -15.84
N ARG A 145 6.94 2.09 -16.38
CA ARG A 145 6.08 2.04 -17.57
C ARG A 145 6.76 1.37 -18.76
N LEU A 146 8.08 1.60 -18.89
CA LEU A 146 8.92 0.95 -19.89
C LEU A 146 8.85 -0.58 -19.81
N LEU A 147 8.94 -1.18 -18.62
CA LEU A 147 8.91 -2.65 -18.48
C LEU A 147 7.60 -3.23 -19.02
N MET A 148 6.47 -2.61 -18.69
CA MET A 148 5.16 -3.03 -19.22
C MET A 148 5.11 -2.96 -20.74
N LYS A 149 5.64 -1.88 -21.33
CA LYS A 149 5.71 -1.72 -22.79
C LYS A 149 6.59 -2.79 -23.44
N LEU A 150 7.76 -3.07 -22.86
CA LEU A 150 8.70 -4.06 -23.39
C LEU A 150 8.15 -5.49 -23.29
N MET A 151 7.46 -5.84 -22.21
CA MET A 151 6.88 -7.17 -22.02
C MET A 151 5.61 -7.42 -22.85
N SER A 152 4.84 -6.37 -23.14
CA SER A 152 3.60 -6.45 -23.95
C SER A 152 3.82 -6.24 -25.45
N GLY A 153 5.05 -5.98 -25.88
CA GLY A 153 5.39 -5.78 -27.29
C GLY A 153 5.16 -7.01 -28.17
N ALA A 154 5.06 -6.78 -29.48
CA ALA A 154 4.90 -7.83 -30.49
C ALA A 154 6.14 -8.73 -30.63
N ASP A 155 7.33 -8.20 -30.38
CA ASP A 155 8.58 -8.97 -30.37
C ASP A 155 8.67 -9.82 -29.09
N ARG A 156 8.29 -11.10 -29.23
CA ARG A 156 8.29 -12.07 -28.13
C ARG A 156 9.70 -12.49 -27.71
N GLU A 157 10.70 -12.40 -28.58
CA GLU A 157 12.09 -12.72 -28.23
C GLU A 157 12.68 -11.60 -27.37
N ALA A 158 12.45 -10.34 -27.75
CA ALA A 158 12.81 -9.19 -26.93
C ALA A 158 12.12 -9.26 -25.56
N ALA A 159 10.82 -9.54 -25.52
CA ALA A 159 10.09 -9.72 -24.26
C ALA A 159 10.70 -10.84 -23.40
N GLY A 160 11.13 -11.95 -24.01
CA GLY A 160 11.82 -13.04 -23.31
C GLY A 160 13.18 -12.65 -22.73
N ARG A 161 13.97 -11.83 -23.43
CA ARG A 161 15.24 -11.26 -22.90
C ARG A 161 14.97 -10.32 -21.73
N VAL A 162 13.99 -9.43 -21.87
CA VAL A 162 13.57 -8.49 -20.82
C VAL A 162 13.07 -9.22 -19.59
N GLN A 163 12.25 -10.27 -19.75
CA GLN A 163 11.77 -11.07 -18.63
C GLN A 163 12.92 -11.75 -17.87
N ARG A 164 13.91 -12.34 -18.59
CA ARG A 164 15.10 -12.91 -17.95
C ARG A 164 15.91 -11.86 -17.18
N GLN A 165 16.04 -10.66 -17.75
CA GLN A 165 16.74 -9.56 -17.09
C GLN A 165 15.99 -9.07 -15.84
N MET A 166 14.66 -8.97 -15.91
CA MET A 166 13.83 -8.60 -14.76
C MET A 166 13.93 -9.63 -13.61
N MET A 167 13.98 -10.92 -13.93
CA MET A 167 14.06 -12.00 -12.94
C MET A 167 15.38 -12.02 -12.15
N SER A 168 16.43 -11.34 -12.62
CA SER A 168 17.69 -11.19 -11.87
C SER A 168 17.72 -9.92 -11.01
N MET A 169 16.66 -9.11 -11.02
CA MET A 169 16.58 -7.83 -10.32
C MET A 169 15.73 -7.92 -9.04
N VAL A 170 16.15 -7.14 -8.05
CA VAL A 170 15.34 -6.81 -6.86
C VAL A 170 14.61 -5.50 -7.13
N LYS A 171 15.32 -4.37 -7.07
CA LYS A 171 14.89 -3.09 -7.65
C LYS A 171 15.06 -3.12 -9.17
N LEU A 172 14.08 -2.59 -9.90
CA LEU A 172 14.12 -2.53 -11.36
C LEU A 172 14.98 -1.34 -11.84
N ASP A 173 15.83 -1.61 -12.82
CA ASP A 173 16.63 -0.59 -13.51
C ASP A 173 16.23 -0.53 -14.98
N LEU A 174 15.83 0.64 -15.46
CA LEU A 174 15.38 0.82 -16.84
C LEU A 174 16.51 0.52 -17.85
N ALA A 175 17.75 0.92 -17.59
CA ALA A 175 18.81 0.85 -18.60
C ALA A 175 19.20 -0.60 -18.98
N PRO A 176 19.39 -1.55 -18.04
CA PRO A 176 19.59 -2.96 -18.38
C PRO A 176 18.36 -3.60 -19.03
N LEU A 177 17.14 -3.18 -18.66
CA LEU A 177 15.92 -3.68 -19.29
C LEU A 177 15.84 -3.26 -20.76
N GLU A 178 16.16 -2.01 -21.09
CA GLU A 178 16.25 -1.57 -22.48
C GLU A 178 17.36 -2.27 -23.25
N ALA A 179 18.53 -2.45 -22.63
CA ALA A 179 19.64 -3.17 -23.25
C ALA A 179 19.24 -4.61 -23.59
N ALA A 180 18.58 -5.31 -22.66
CA ALA A 180 18.06 -6.64 -22.89
C ALA A 180 17.04 -6.68 -24.04
N ALA A 181 16.19 -5.65 -24.17
CA ALA A 181 15.25 -5.56 -25.28
C ALA A 181 15.97 -5.43 -26.64
N ARG A 182 17.07 -4.67 -26.71
CA ARG A 182 17.83 -4.44 -27.94
C ARG A 182 18.64 -5.66 -28.42
N GLY A 183 18.98 -6.58 -27.52
CA GLY A 183 19.76 -7.79 -27.83
C GLY A 183 21.23 -7.63 -27.49
#